data_AF-A0A0D0CSG4-F1
#
_entry.id   AF-A0A0D0CSG4-F1
#
_cell.length_a   1.000
_cell.length_b   1.000
_cell.length_c   1.000
_cell.angle_alpha   90.00
_cell.angle_beta   90.00
_cell.angle_gamma   90.00
#
_symmetry.space_group_name_H-M   'P 1'
#
loop_
_entity.id
_entity.type
_entity.pdbx_description
1 polymer ?
#
loop_
_entity_poly.entity_id
_entity_poly.type
_entity_poly.pdbx_seq_one_letter_code
_entity_poly.pdbx_strand_id
1 'polypeptide(L)'
;MTSYRFSSRPNLHSVWHRSYAGTFLLFDKIAPYIPHVSVIPWQGPWDGEDKVYFPPNVRALRHEYRSVRKGEIGLEDWILRKKKLFGQLMEHAAACSRWQKESHDLRAKDLQLTRSRRKGAIFEKLRDLGWGEEIHRLETDGNGVLSSHKDVRQSKDLTDKAWFRIQPRLVRVLEDARSQRLEEEHSA
;
A
#
# COMPACT_ATOMS: atom_id res chain seq x y z
N MET A 1 2.90 2.51 -36.65
CA MET A 1 3.41 1.38 -35.84
C MET A 1 4.91 1.32 -36.01
N THR A 2 5.65 1.95 -35.11
CA THR A 2 7.11 2.03 -35.19
C THR A 2 7.68 0.95 -34.28
N SER A 3 8.23 -0.13 -34.86
CA SER A 3 8.88 -1.17 -34.07
C SER A 3 10.20 -0.61 -33.54
N TYR A 4 10.23 -0.31 -32.24
CA TYR A 4 11.47 -0.04 -31.54
C TYR A 4 12.26 -1.35 -31.48
N ARG A 5 13.31 -1.47 -32.28
CA ARG A 5 14.33 -2.50 -32.09
C ARG A 5 14.97 -2.25 -30.72
N PHE A 6 14.66 -3.09 -29.75
CA PHE A 6 15.41 -3.17 -28.49
C PHE A 6 16.83 -3.60 -28.83
N SER A 7 17.74 -2.62 -28.94
CA SER A 7 19.16 -2.88 -29.03
C SER A 7 19.64 -3.52 -27.72
N SER A 8 20.67 -4.34 -27.85
CA SER A 8 21.23 -5.23 -26.83
C SER A 8 21.27 -4.64 -25.42
N ARG A 9 20.67 -5.40 -24.49
CA ARG A 9 20.48 -5.12 -23.06
C ARG A 9 21.68 -4.46 -22.39
N PRO A 10 21.59 -3.21 -21.90
CA PRO A 10 22.43 -2.81 -20.80
C PRO A 10 21.77 -3.39 -19.54
N ASN A 11 22.15 -4.61 -19.15
CA ASN A 11 21.94 -5.07 -17.77
C ASN A 11 22.43 -3.94 -16.84
N LEU A 12 21.72 -3.58 -15.77
CA LEU A 12 22.22 -2.61 -14.78
C LEU A 12 23.66 -3.00 -14.37
N HIS A 13 23.91 -4.29 -14.17
CA HIS A 13 25.24 -4.88 -13.98
C HIS A 13 26.26 -4.41 -15.04
N SER A 14 25.87 -4.30 -16.32
CA SER A 14 26.72 -3.84 -17.43
C SER A 14 26.99 -2.33 -17.45
N VAL A 15 26.03 -1.50 -17.00
CA VAL A 15 26.23 -0.05 -16.81
C VAL A 15 27.19 0.19 -15.64
N TRP A 16 27.08 -0.65 -14.60
CA TRP A 16 27.99 -0.67 -13.45
C TRP A 16 29.37 -1.26 -13.79
N HIS A 17 29.47 -2.29 -14.65
CA HIS A 17 30.73 -2.92 -15.10
C HIS A 17 31.70 -1.96 -15.80
N ARG A 18 31.20 -1.09 -16.70
CA ARG A 18 32.06 -0.12 -17.40
C ARG A 18 32.60 0.97 -16.47
N SER A 19 31.87 1.25 -15.39
CA SER A 19 32.23 2.13 -14.26
C SER A 19 33.50 1.73 -13.47
N TYR A 20 33.59 0.43 -13.17
CA TYR A 20 34.16 -0.04 -11.90
C TYR A 20 34.92 -1.37 -12.02
N ALA A 21 35.56 -1.64 -13.16
CA ALA A 21 36.18 -2.93 -13.48
C ALA A 21 37.17 -3.47 -12.41
N GLY A 22 37.85 -2.63 -11.62
CA GLY A 22 38.74 -3.06 -10.52
C GLY A 22 38.04 -3.42 -9.20
N THR A 23 36.72 -3.24 -9.11
CA THR A 23 35.91 -3.34 -7.86
C THR A 23 35.03 -4.58 -7.83
N PHE A 24 34.95 -5.35 -8.91
CA PHE A 24 33.97 -6.42 -9.09
C PHE A 24 34.10 -7.57 -8.07
N LEU A 25 35.31 -8.05 -7.79
CA LEU A 25 35.53 -9.13 -6.80
C LEU A 25 35.15 -8.76 -5.37
N LEU A 26 35.26 -7.48 -5.00
CA LEU A 26 34.88 -7.02 -3.66
C LEU A 26 33.43 -6.56 -3.60
N PHE A 27 32.93 -5.94 -4.67
CA PHE A 27 31.56 -5.46 -4.73
C PHE A 27 30.59 -6.61 -4.47
N ASP A 28 30.82 -7.80 -5.06
CA ASP A 28 29.99 -8.98 -4.81
C ASP A 28 29.97 -9.40 -3.33
N LYS A 29 31.09 -9.21 -2.60
CA LYS A 29 31.18 -9.53 -1.18
C LYS A 29 30.45 -8.53 -0.29
N ILE A 30 30.34 -7.27 -0.71
CA ILE A 30 29.77 -6.18 0.11
C ILE A 30 28.37 -5.76 -0.33
N ALA A 31 27.98 -6.04 -1.57
CA ALA A 31 26.69 -5.70 -2.15
C ALA A 31 25.50 -6.18 -1.29
N PRO A 32 25.53 -7.36 -0.64
CA PRO A 32 24.46 -7.78 0.27
C PRO A 32 24.27 -6.84 1.48
N TYR A 33 25.30 -6.08 1.85
CA TYR A 33 25.30 -5.16 2.99
C TYR A 33 25.11 -3.69 2.58
N ILE A 34 24.82 -3.43 1.30
CA ILE A 34 24.47 -2.09 0.83
C ILE A 34 22.93 -1.98 0.81
N PRO A 35 22.36 -0.93 1.43
CA PRO A 35 20.94 -0.66 1.34
C PRO A 35 20.52 -0.52 -0.13
N HIS A 36 19.53 -1.32 -0.52
CA HIS A 36 19.01 -1.37 -1.87
C HIS A 36 17.49 -1.46 -1.85
N VAL A 37 16.90 -1.14 -3.00
CA VAL A 37 15.49 -1.37 -3.29
C VAL A 37 15.41 -2.46 -4.33
N SER A 38 14.62 -3.50 -4.07
CA SER A 38 14.30 -4.52 -5.08
C SER A 38 13.34 -3.93 -6.10
N VAL A 39 13.64 -4.12 -7.38
CA VAL A 39 12.76 -3.70 -8.46
C VAL A 39 11.70 -4.78 -8.67
N ILE A 40 10.43 -4.40 -8.53
CA ILE A 40 9.33 -5.27 -8.94
C ILE A 40 9.21 -5.15 -10.47
N PRO A 41 9.05 -6.26 -11.22
CA PRO A 41 8.99 -6.19 -12.67
C PRO A 41 7.76 -5.39 -13.09
N TRP A 42 7.99 -4.24 -13.73
CA TRP A 42 6.94 -3.44 -14.37
C TRP A 42 7.32 -3.16 -15.82
N GLN A 43 6.64 -3.84 -16.76
CA GLN A 43 6.67 -3.66 -18.22
C GLN A 43 7.99 -3.10 -18.81
N GLY A 44 9.12 -3.65 -18.39
CA GLY A 44 10.46 -3.19 -18.72
C GLY A 44 11.45 -4.36 -18.74
N PRO A 45 12.71 -4.14 -19.11
CA PRO A 45 13.72 -5.19 -19.29
C PRO A 45 14.24 -5.81 -17.99
N TRP A 46 13.56 -5.60 -16.87
CA TRP A 46 13.99 -5.96 -15.51
C TRP A 46 13.38 -7.31 -15.11
N ASP A 47 14.21 -8.25 -14.66
CA ASP A 47 13.74 -9.41 -13.91
C ASP A 47 13.59 -8.99 -12.45
N GLY A 48 12.60 -9.50 -11.71
CA GLY A 48 12.28 -9.05 -10.36
C GLY A 48 13.36 -9.26 -9.29
N GLU A 49 14.58 -9.59 -9.70
CA GLU A 49 15.78 -9.78 -8.88
C GLU A 49 16.75 -8.58 -8.95
N ASP A 50 16.50 -7.62 -9.85
CA ASP A 50 17.33 -6.42 -9.99
C ASP A 50 17.31 -5.56 -8.70
N LYS A 51 18.52 -5.24 -8.21
CA LYS A 51 18.74 -4.37 -7.04
C LYS A 51 19.17 -2.98 -7.47
N VAL A 52 18.43 -1.97 -7.03
CA VAL A 52 18.80 -0.57 -7.23
C VAL A 52 19.41 -0.01 -5.96
N TYR A 53 20.62 0.51 -6.09
CA TYR A 53 21.37 1.13 -4.99
C TYR A 53 21.27 2.65 -5.09
N PHE A 54 21.17 3.31 -3.94
CA PHE A 54 21.18 4.77 -3.88
C PHE A 54 22.57 5.31 -4.26
N PRO A 55 22.72 6.12 -5.33
CA PRO A 55 24.03 6.51 -5.84
C PRO A 55 24.96 7.21 -4.82
N PRO A 56 24.48 8.07 -3.91
CA PRO A 56 25.29 8.60 -2.83
C PRO A 56 25.90 7.52 -1.91
N ASN A 57 25.15 6.48 -1.55
CA ASN A 57 25.64 5.39 -0.72
C ASN A 57 26.77 4.63 -1.42
N VAL A 58 26.61 4.36 -2.71
CA VAL A 58 27.63 3.68 -3.51
C VAL A 58 28.89 4.54 -3.67
N ARG A 59 28.73 5.86 -3.85
CA ARG A 59 29.87 6.80 -3.90
C ARG A 59 30.62 6.88 -2.58
N ALA A 60 29.90 6.99 -1.46
CA ALA A 60 30.49 7.01 -0.12
C ALA A 60 31.28 5.72 0.15
N LEU A 61 30.66 4.57 -0.15
CA LEU A 61 31.28 3.26 0.02
C LEU A 61 32.56 3.11 -0.82
N ARG A 62 32.58 3.66 -2.03
CA ARG A 62 33.79 3.69 -2.85
C ARG A 62 34.90 4.54 -2.23
N HIS A 63 34.55 5.69 -1.67
CA HIS A 63 35.54 6.56 -1.03
C HIS A 63 36.19 5.85 0.15
N GLU A 64 35.39 5.21 1.00
CA GLU A 64 35.90 4.40 2.12
C GLU A 64 36.79 3.25 1.64
N TYR A 65 36.38 2.52 0.59
CA TYR A 65 37.18 1.42 0.06
C TYR A 65 38.54 1.86 -0.48
N ARG A 66 38.65 3.09 -1.01
CA ARG A 66 39.95 3.63 -1.44
C ARG A 66 40.94 3.76 -0.29
N SER A 67 40.47 4.10 0.92
CA SER A 67 41.30 4.14 2.14
C SER A 67 41.71 2.74 2.61
N VAL A 68 40.78 1.77 2.56
CA VAL A 68 41.08 0.36 2.85
C VAL A 68 42.18 -0.17 1.90
N ARG A 69 42.07 0.11 0.59
CA ARG A 69 43.05 -0.32 -0.41
C ARG A 69 44.44 0.29 -0.19
N LYS A 70 44.53 1.48 0.40
CA LYS A 70 45.81 2.14 0.75
C LYS A 70 46.48 1.51 1.98
N GLY A 71 45.85 0.53 2.63
CA GLY A 71 46.36 -0.12 3.83
C GLY A 71 46.08 0.64 5.13
N GLU A 72 45.26 1.70 5.08
CA GLU A 72 44.90 2.51 6.25
C GLU A 72 43.95 1.76 7.21
N ILE A 73 43.21 0.77 6.69
CA ILE A 73 42.21 -0.02 7.42
C ILE A 73 42.28 -1.47 6.91
N GLY A 74 42.19 -2.46 7.80
CA GLY A 74 42.07 -3.87 7.42
C GLY A 74 40.77 -4.16 6.67
N LEU A 75 40.86 -4.91 5.56
CA LEU A 75 39.70 -5.23 4.72
C LEU A 75 38.61 -5.99 5.49
N GLU A 76 38.98 -6.97 6.30
CA GLU A 76 38.06 -7.79 7.09
C GLU A 76 37.32 -6.95 8.15
N ASP A 77 38.04 -6.09 8.86
CA ASP A 77 37.45 -5.19 9.86
C ASP A 77 36.45 -4.23 9.21
N TRP A 78 36.76 -3.71 8.03
CA TRP A 78 35.85 -2.84 7.29
C TRP A 78 34.59 -3.59 6.83
N ILE A 79 34.71 -4.81 6.30
CA ILE A 79 33.57 -5.64 5.92
C ILE A 79 32.70 -5.95 7.14
N LEU A 80 33.30 -6.31 8.28
CA LEU A 80 32.60 -6.60 9.52
C LEU A 80 31.81 -5.38 10.02
N ARG A 81 32.41 -4.18 9.95
CA ARG A 81 31.72 -2.92 10.27
C ARG A 81 30.52 -2.69 9.36
N LYS A 82 30.66 -2.91 8.05
CA LYS A 82 29.55 -2.76 7.10
C LYS A 82 28.41 -3.73 7.36
N LYS A 83 28.73 -5.00 7.65
CA LYS A 83 27.74 -6.00 8.05
C LYS A 83 26.98 -5.58 9.32
N LYS A 84 27.68 -5.08 10.33
CA LYS A 84 27.06 -4.60 11.58
C LYS A 84 26.15 -3.40 11.34
N LEU A 85 26.62 -2.40 10.59
CA LEU A 85 25.83 -1.21 10.25
C LEU A 85 24.57 -1.58 9.45
N PHE A 86 24.70 -2.50 8.50
CA PHE A 86 23.57 -3.00 7.73
C PHE A 86 22.56 -3.72 8.61
N GLY A 87 23.00 -4.57 9.54
CA GLY A 87 22.13 -5.23 10.51
C GLY A 87 21.30 -4.23 11.33
N GLN A 88 21.96 -3.23 11.90
CA GLN A 88 21.28 -2.16 12.67
C GLN A 88 20.27 -1.37 11.83
N LEU A 89 20.63 -1.06 10.58
CA LEU A 89 19.73 -0.37 9.67
C LEU A 89 18.50 -1.22 9.32
N MET A 90 18.69 -2.52 9.07
CA MET A 90 17.60 -3.44 8.75
C MET A 90 16.68 -3.66 9.95
N GLU A 91 17.23 -3.74 11.17
CA GLU A 91 16.44 -3.79 12.41
C GLU A 91 15.56 -2.55 12.57
N HIS A 92 16.14 -1.36 12.35
CA HIS A 92 15.41 -0.11 12.41
C HIS A 92 14.35 -0.01 11.31
N ALA A 93 14.69 -0.38 10.08
CA ALA A 93 13.76 -0.41 8.96
C ALA A 93 12.58 -1.36 9.24
N ALA A 94 12.84 -2.55 9.77
CA ALA A 94 11.80 -3.49 10.18
C ALA A 94 10.90 -2.92 11.30
N ALA A 95 11.47 -2.22 12.28
CA ALA A 95 10.70 -1.54 13.31
C ALA A 95 9.79 -0.45 12.72
N CYS A 96 10.30 0.38 11.81
CA CYS A 96 9.51 1.38 11.09
C CYS A 96 8.39 0.74 10.26
N SER A 97 8.67 -0.36 9.55
CA SER A 97 7.65 -1.09 8.77
C SER A 97 6.55 -1.67 9.67
N ARG A 98 6.90 -2.25 10.83
CA ARG A 98 5.89 -2.72 11.81
C ARG A 98 5.04 -1.57 12.31
N TRP A 99 5.66 -0.48 12.77
CA TRP A 99 4.94 0.70 13.26
C TRP A 99 4.01 1.28 12.19
N GLN A 100 4.46 1.37 10.93
CA GLN A 100 3.64 1.86 9.82
C GLN A 100 2.43 0.96 9.59
N LYS A 101 2.63 -0.37 9.59
CA LYS A 101 1.54 -1.34 9.45
C LYS A 101 0.53 -1.22 10.61
N GLU A 102 1.01 -1.22 11.85
CA GLU A 102 0.18 -1.08 13.04
C GLU A 102 -0.62 0.25 13.03
N SER A 103 0.04 1.35 12.66
CA SER A 103 -0.62 2.65 12.54
C SER A 103 -1.71 2.66 11.46
N HIS A 104 -1.45 2.01 10.33
CA HIS A 104 -2.44 1.87 9.27
C HIS A 104 -3.63 1.01 9.71
N ASP A 105 -3.37 -0.09 10.40
CA ASP A 105 -4.40 -1.00 10.92
C ASP A 105 -5.25 -0.32 11.99
N LEU A 106 -4.64 0.43 12.91
CA LEU A 106 -5.35 1.23 13.92
C LEU A 106 -6.25 2.28 13.26
N ARG A 107 -5.74 3.01 12.27
CA ARG A 107 -6.53 3.98 11.52
C ARG A 107 -7.68 3.31 10.76
N ALA A 108 -7.44 2.16 10.14
CA ALA A 108 -8.48 1.41 9.43
C ALA A 108 -9.60 0.96 10.39
N LYS A 109 -9.24 0.49 11.60
CA LYS A 109 -10.19 0.14 12.66
C LYS A 109 -11.01 1.35 13.11
N ASP A 110 -10.39 2.49 13.39
CA ASP A 110 -11.10 3.71 13.80
C ASP A 110 -12.08 4.22 12.74
N LEU A 111 -11.66 4.22 11.47
CA LEU A 111 -12.54 4.55 10.34
C LEU A 111 -13.70 3.57 10.23
N GLN A 112 -13.47 2.28 10.46
CA GLN A 112 -14.52 1.26 10.43
C GLN A 112 -15.50 1.43 11.59
N LEU A 113 -15.03 1.68 12.81
CA LEU A 113 -15.88 1.97 13.97
C LEU A 113 -16.77 3.19 13.71
N THR A 114 -16.21 4.25 13.13
CA THR A 114 -16.97 5.44 12.76
C THR A 114 -18.02 5.17 11.69
N ARG A 115 -17.69 4.36 10.67
CA ARG A 115 -18.68 3.91 9.66
C ARG A 115 -19.80 3.08 10.29
N SER A 116 -19.48 2.17 11.20
CA SER A 116 -20.46 1.34 11.90
C SER A 116 -21.39 2.19 12.77
N ARG A 117 -20.84 3.14 13.54
CA ARG A 117 -21.65 4.10 14.33
C ARG A 117 -22.59 4.91 13.45
N ARG A 118 -22.08 5.44 12.34
CA ARG A 118 -22.88 6.17 11.36
C ARG A 118 -23.98 5.30 10.75
N LYS A 119 -23.66 4.08 10.31
CA LYS A 119 -24.62 3.11 9.75
C LYS A 119 -25.74 2.85 10.75
N GLY A 120 -25.40 2.53 12.00
CA GLY A 120 -26.38 2.31 13.07
C GLY A 120 -27.30 3.52 13.26
N ALA A 121 -26.74 4.72 13.41
CA ALA A 121 -27.54 5.94 13.58
C ALA A 121 -28.48 6.23 12.41
N ILE A 122 -28.05 5.96 11.16
CA ILE A 122 -28.90 6.08 9.97
C ILE A 122 -30.03 5.05 10.01
N PHE A 123 -29.71 3.79 10.34
CA PHE A 123 -30.67 2.69 10.33
C PHE A 123 -31.75 2.89 11.39
N GLU A 124 -31.39 3.33 12.59
CA GLU A 124 -32.37 3.70 13.62
C GLU A 124 -33.30 4.81 13.13
N LYS A 125 -32.76 5.91 12.59
CA LYS A 125 -33.59 7.01 12.09
C LYS A 125 -34.50 6.60 10.91
N LEU A 126 -34.05 5.69 10.04
CA LEU A 126 -34.91 5.15 8.97
C LEU A 126 -35.98 4.21 9.51
N ARG A 127 -35.66 3.42 10.54
CA ARG A 127 -36.63 2.57 11.25
C ARG A 127 -37.73 3.41 11.91
N ASP A 128 -37.36 4.52 12.53
CA ASP A 128 -38.31 5.49 13.11
C ASP A 128 -39.25 6.09 12.06
N LEU A 129 -38.82 6.17 10.79
CA LEU A 129 -39.62 6.59 9.65
C LEU A 129 -40.49 5.46 9.04
N GLY A 130 -40.49 4.27 9.63
CA GLY A 130 -41.28 3.12 9.18
C GLY A 130 -40.60 2.23 8.14
N TRP A 131 -39.31 2.43 7.85
CA TRP A 131 -38.58 1.65 6.85
C TRP A 131 -37.88 0.40 7.41
N GLY A 132 -38.14 0.04 8.66
CA GLY A 132 -37.44 -1.06 9.35
C GLY A 132 -37.49 -2.39 8.59
N GLU A 133 -38.63 -2.73 8.02
CA GLU A 133 -38.82 -3.99 7.31
C GLU A 133 -38.07 -4.04 5.97
N GLU A 134 -38.06 -2.93 5.23
CA GLU A 134 -37.32 -2.83 3.98
C GLU A 134 -35.81 -2.93 4.21
N ILE A 135 -35.32 -2.31 5.29
CA ILE A 135 -33.91 -2.43 5.70
C ILE A 135 -33.58 -3.87 6.06
N HIS A 136 -34.45 -4.56 6.81
CA HIS A 136 -34.21 -5.94 7.21
C HIS A 136 -34.08 -6.87 6.00
N ARG A 137 -34.98 -6.75 5.02
CA ARG A 137 -34.90 -7.49 3.76
C ARG A 137 -33.63 -7.19 2.98
N LEU A 138 -33.34 -5.92 2.70
CA LEU A 138 -32.16 -5.52 1.92
C LEU A 138 -30.82 -5.97 2.51
N GLU A 139 -30.74 -6.09 3.84
CA GLU A 139 -29.54 -6.57 4.53
C GLU A 139 -29.49 -8.10 4.63
N THR A 140 -30.64 -8.79 4.67
CA THR A 140 -30.73 -10.26 4.77
C THR A 140 -30.59 -10.92 3.40
N ASP A 141 -31.20 -10.34 2.37
CA ASP A 141 -31.17 -10.84 0.98
C ASP A 141 -29.83 -10.58 0.29
N GLY A 142 -28.83 -10.08 1.03
CA GLY A 142 -27.44 -9.99 0.58
C GLY A 142 -27.14 -8.85 -0.41
N ASN A 143 -28.14 -8.07 -0.82
CA ASN A 143 -27.93 -6.99 -1.78
C ASN A 143 -27.08 -5.85 -1.19
N GLY A 144 -27.15 -5.59 0.12
CA GLY A 144 -26.25 -4.66 0.81
C GLY A 144 -26.20 -3.25 0.20
N VAL A 145 -27.21 -2.88 -0.59
CA VAL A 145 -27.27 -1.63 -1.37
C VAL A 145 -27.26 -0.43 -0.43
N LEU A 146 -28.01 -0.52 0.67
CA LEU A 146 -28.05 0.54 1.66
C LEU A 146 -26.72 0.62 2.45
N SER A 147 -26.17 -0.51 2.88
CA SER A 147 -24.86 -0.59 3.54
C SER A 147 -23.70 -0.07 2.72
N SER A 148 -23.73 -0.30 1.41
CA SER A 148 -22.69 0.13 0.47
C SER A 148 -22.89 1.57 -0.01
N HIS A 149 -24.05 2.18 0.25
CA HIS A 149 -24.37 3.53 -0.17
C HIS A 149 -23.35 4.56 0.36
N LYS A 150 -22.91 5.47 -0.52
CA LYS A 150 -21.84 6.44 -0.23
C LYS A 150 -22.10 7.33 0.98
N ASP A 151 -23.37 7.68 1.25
CA ASP A 151 -23.76 8.53 2.39
C ASP A 151 -23.77 7.75 3.72
N VAL A 152 -23.86 6.42 3.66
CA VAL A 152 -23.81 5.50 4.82
C VAL A 152 -22.36 5.12 5.14
N ARG A 153 -21.53 4.87 4.11
CA ARG A 153 -20.12 4.44 4.26
C ARG A 153 -19.13 5.55 4.65
N GLN A 154 -19.62 6.75 4.97
CA GLN A 154 -18.74 7.86 5.36
C GLN A 154 -18.14 7.61 6.74
N SER A 155 -16.83 7.82 6.87
CA SER A 155 -16.13 7.77 8.15
C SER A 155 -16.25 9.11 8.89
N LYS A 156 -17.49 9.55 9.11
CA LYS A 156 -17.85 10.75 9.88
C LYS A 156 -19.15 10.51 10.62
N ASP A 157 -19.24 10.99 11.85
CA ASP A 157 -20.46 10.85 12.63
C ASP A 157 -21.66 11.54 11.96
N LEU A 158 -22.85 11.01 12.23
CA LEU A 158 -24.09 11.54 11.69
C LEU A 158 -24.57 12.72 12.54
N THR A 159 -24.36 13.94 12.04
CA THR A 159 -24.98 15.15 12.61
C THR A 159 -26.40 15.33 12.08
N ASP A 160 -27.27 16.02 12.81
CA ASP A 160 -28.66 16.29 12.38
C ASP A 160 -28.72 17.04 11.03
N LYS A 161 -27.87 18.05 10.82
CA LYS A 161 -27.78 18.75 9.53
C LYS A 161 -27.42 17.80 8.38
N ALA A 162 -26.49 16.88 8.62
CA ALA A 162 -26.12 15.88 7.62
C ALA A 162 -27.27 14.89 7.38
N TRP A 163 -28.00 14.50 8.43
CA TRP A 163 -29.18 13.64 8.33
C TRP A 163 -30.24 14.24 7.40
N PHE A 164 -30.67 15.48 7.65
CA PHE A 164 -31.68 16.15 6.81
C PHE A 164 -31.26 16.24 5.34
N ARG A 165 -29.96 16.35 5.06
CA ARG A 165 -29.44 16.40 3.69
C ARG A 165 -29.43 15.03 2.99
N ILE A 166 -29.19 13.95 3.73
CA ILE A 166 -29.08 12.59 3.15
C ILE A 166 -30.39 11.83 3.15
N GLN A 167 -31.30 12.12 4.11
CA GLN A 167 -32.55 11.41 4.32
C GLN A 167 -33.37 11.25 3.02
N PRO A 168 -33.65 12.30 2.23
CA PRO A 168 -34.47 12.15 1.02
C PRO A 168 -33.86 11.18 0.00
N ARG A 169 -32.52 11.14 -0.09
CA ARG A 169 -31.83 10.22 -1.01
C ARG A 169 -31.91 8.78 -0.52
N LEU A 170 -31.77 8.55 0.78
CA LEU A 170 -31.84 7.20 1.35
C LEU A 170 -33.27 6.65 1.31
N VAL A 171 -34.27 7.48 1.57
CA VAL A 171 -35.68 7.10 1.43
C VAL A 171 -35.99 6.71 -0.01
N ARG A 172 -35.53 7.48 -1.00
CA ARG A 172 -35.70 7.12 -2.40
C ARG A 172 -35.11 5.74 -2.76
N VAL A 173 -33.92 5.43 -2.26
CA VAL A 173 -33.31 4.09 -2.47
C VAL A 173 -34.19 2.98 -1.90
N LEU A 174 -34.83 3.21 -0.76
CA LEU A 174 -35.76 2.26 -0.14
C LEU A 174 -37.09 2.16 -0.88
N GLU A 175 -37.60 3.28 -1.40
CA GLU A 175 -38.79 3.31 -2.26
C GLU A 175 -38.57 2.54 -3.56
N ASP A 176 -37.43 2.76 -4.21
CA ASP A 176 -37.04 2.07 -5.44
C ASP A 176 -36.95 0.55 -5.18
N ALA A 177 -36.29 0.14 -4.09
CA ALA A 177 -36.19 -1.25 -3.68
C ALA A 177 -37.56 -1.89 -3.38
N ARG A 178 -38.42 -1.17 -2.65
CA ARG A 178 -39.77 -1.63 -2.34
C ARG A 178 -40.61 -1.79 -3.60
N SER A 179 -40.47 -0.88 -4.55
CA SER A 179 -41.23 -0.90 -5.81
C SER A 179 -40.80 -2.08 -6.68
N GLN A 180 -39.49 -2.29 -6.83
CA GLN A 180 -38.95 -3.45 -7.52
C GLN A 180 -39.48 -4.76 -6.93
N ARG A 181 -39.49 -4.89 -5.58
CA ARG A 181 -40.05 -6.08 -4.93
C ARG A 181 -41.54 -6.28 -5.25
N LEU A 182 -42.34 -5.22 -5.19
CA LEU A 182 -43.77 -5.32 -5.49
C LEU A 182 -44.01 -5.71 -6.95
N GLU A 183 -43.19 -5.24 -7.89
CA GLU A 183 -43.25 -5.65 -9.29
C GLU A 183 -42.93 -7.15 -9.45
N GLU A 184 -41.89 -7.65 -8.77
CA GLU A 184 -41.52 -9.07 -8.76
C GLU A 184 -42.63 -9.95 -8.14
N GLU A 185 -43.25 -9.50 -7.03
CA GLU A 185 -44.38 -10.20 -6.39
C GLU A 185 -45.65 -10.22 -7.25
N HIS A 186 -45.88 -9.18 -8.08
CA HIS A 186 -47.04 -9.09 -8.97
C HIS A 186 -46.85 -9.80 -10.32
N SER A 187 -45.62 -10.13 -10.69
CA SER A 187 -45.28 -10.79 -11.96
C SER A 187 -44.97 -12.30 -11.83
N ALA A 188 -44.92 -12.81 -10.59
CA ALA A 188 -44.83 -14.23 -10.24
C ALA A 188 -46.21 -14.87 -10.03
#